data_AF-A0A0B1SUI3-F1
#
_entry.id   AF-A0A0B1SUI3-F1
#
_cell.length_a   1.000
_cell.length_b   1.000
_cell.length_c   1.000
_cell.angle_alpha   90.00
_cell.angle_beta   90.00
_cell.angle_gamma   90.00
#
_symmetry.space_group_name_H-M   'P 1'
#
loop_
_entity.id
_entity.type
_entity.pdbx_description
1 polymer ?
#
loop_
_entity_poly.entity_id
_entity_poly.type
_entity_poly.pdbx_seq_one_letter_code
_entity_poly.pdbx_strand_id
1 'polypeptide(L)'
;MIGTEPNLMVDYSSTAKLYVIAAPAGAYFDSFKPISLLANPKFIRAAKGGVGAFKMGCNYAPTMQLNEEAKRKGCHQVLWLAESEHYVTEAGAMNFFVYWKNEQGENELITASLETGLILPGVTRQSILEIAREMGGFKVTERDFTMNELRKAVKENRVYEMFGAGTAVVVSPVNMILYDVDGKEERLEISQLDAAKSLRLDNKWVPYQKGASLYIRPTMIGTEPNLMVDYSSTAKLCVIAAPAGAYFDSFKPISLLANPKFIRAAKGGVGAFKMGCNYAPTMQLNEEAKRKGCHQVLWLAESEHYVTEAGAMNFFVYWKNEEGENELITASLETGLILPGVTRQSILEIAREMGGFKVTERDFTMNELRKAVKENRVYEMFGAGTAVVVSPVNMILYDVDGKEEKLEIPQLDAAKSVMQRLFKAITDIQYGRASRPGWTVEI
;
A
#
# COMPACT_ATOMS: atom_id res chain seq x y z
N MET A 1 21.27 35.93 25.26
CA MET A 1 22.10 37.03 25.79
C MET A 1 21.26 38.31 25.72
N ILE A 2 21.16 39.06 26.81
CA ILE A 2 20.37 40.30 26.88
C ILE A 2 21.31 41.43 27.30
N GLY A 3 21.37 42.52 26.52
CA GLY A 3 22.14 43.71 26.88
C GLY A 3 21.58 44.34 28.15
N THR A 4 22.45 44.72 29.08
CA THR A 4 22.04 45.22 30.41
C THR A 4 22.41 46.66 30.67
N GLU A 5 22.81 47.39 29.64
CA GLU A 5 23.12 48.81 29.80
C GLU A 5 21.87 49.62 30.20
N PRO A 6 21.99 50.52 31.18
CA PRO A 6 20.91 51.40 31.61
C PRO A 6 20.81 52.61 30.66
N ASN A 7 20.72 52.36 29.35
CA ASN A 7 20.49 53.39 28.34
C ASN A 7 19.28 53.00 27.47
N LEU A 8 18.62 54.02 26.92
CA LEU A 8 17.49 53.85 25.98
C LEU A 8 17.93 53.93 24.52
N MET A 9 19.24 54.02 24.27
CA MET A 9 19.82 54.19 22.94
C MET A 9 20.02 52.81 22.29
N VAL A 10 19.84 52.74 20.97
CA VAL A 10 20.19 51.55 20.20
C VAL A 10 21.68 51.62 19.87
N ASP A 11 22.52 51.17 20.79
CA ASP A 11 23.98 51.09 20.64
C ASP A 11 24.50 49.69 21.02
N TYR A 12 25.76 49.39 20.71
CA TYR A 12 26.38 48.11 21.06
C TYR A 12 26.56 48.00 22.58
N SER A 13 25.91 46.98 23.18
CA SER A 13 25.97 46.81 24.63
C SER A 13 27.33 46.29 25.08
N SER A 14 28.02 47.04 25.93
CA SER A 14 29.30 46.64 26.54
C SER A 14 29.13 45.65 27.71
N THR A 15 27.90 45.44 28.19
CA THR A 15 27.58 44.45 29.23
C THR A 15 26.35 43.63 28.84
N ALA A 16 26.41 42.31 29.04
CA ALA A 16 25.27 41.44 28.76
C ALA A 16 25.11 40.31 29.78
N LYS A 17 23.86 39.92 30.04
CA LYS A 17 23.54 38.71 30.81
C LYS A 17 23.36 37.53 29.86
N LEU A 18 24.13 36.47 30.11
CA LEU A 18 23.95 35.16 29.48
C LEU A 18 23.13 34.27 30.43
N TYR A 19 21.96 33.85 29.97
CA TYR A 19 21.16 32.83 30.63
C TYR A 19 21.44 31.49 29.96
N VAL A 20 21.97 30.54 30.73
CA VAL A 20 22.13 29.14 30.30
C VAL A 20 21.03 28.33 30.94
N ILE A 21 20.10 27.84 30.14
CA ILE A 21 18.99 27.00 30.59
C ILE A 21 19.32 25.56 30.18
N ALA A 22 19.60 24.71 31.16
CA ALA A 22 19.72 23.28 30.96
C ALA A 22 18.37 22.62 31.22
N ALA A 23 17.80 22.00 30.19
CA ALA A 23 16.58 21.21 30.30
C ALA A 23 16.84 19.80 29.74
N PRO A 24 16.33 18.73 30.36
CA PRO A 24 16.39 17.41 29.77
C PRO A 24 15.61 17.41 28.44
N ALA A 25 16.28 17.03 27.36
CA ALA A 25 15.66 16.88 26.05
C ALA A 25 15.26 15.41 25.86
N GLY A 26 13.95 15.15 25.78
CA GLY A 26 13.40 13.89 25.28
C GLY A 26 13.18 13.95 23.75
N ALA A 27 12.70 12.85 23.15
CA ALA A 27 12.23 12.90 21.77
C ALA A 27 11.04 13.87 21.68
N TYR A 28 11.16 14.93 20.87
CA TYR A 28 10.12 15.95 20.70
C TYR A 28 8.86 15.41 19.99
N PHE A 29 8.99 14.29 19.29
CA PHE A 29 7.94 13.60 18.55
C PHE A 29 7.98 12.10 18.82
N ASP A 30 6.79 11.49 19.00
CA ASP A 30 6.63 10.04 19.13
C ASP A 30 6.91 9.35 17.79
N SER A 31 8.14 8.83 17.61
CA SER A 31 8.53 7.97 16.47
C SER A 31 8.31 8.59 15.07
N PHE A 32 8.55 7.82 13.99
CA PHE A 32 8.39 8.20 12.56
C PHE A 32 6.94 8.56 12.14
N LYS A 33 6.08 9.02 13.05
CA LYS A 33 4.75 9.51 12.70
C LYS A 33 4.88 10.79 11.87
N PRO A 34 4.20 10.87 10.72
CA PRO A 34 4.26 12.08 9.92
C PRO A 34 3.56 13.24 10.60
N ILE A 35 4.13 14.43 10.44
CA ILE A 35 3.57 15.70 10.91
C ILE A 35 2.90 16.45 9.76
N SER A 36 1.94 17.30 10.12
CA SER A 36 1.32 18.26 9.21
C SER A 36 1.85 19.67 9.46
N LEU A 37 2.06 20.44 8.39
CA LEU A 37 2.62 21.79 8.45
C LEU A 37 1.62 22.86 8.01
N LEU A 38 1.54 23.98 8.72
CA LEU A 38 0.85 25.21 8.27
C LEU A 38 1.84 26.13 7.55
N ALA A 39 1.57 26.46 6.30
CA ALA A 39 2.31 27.45 5.52
C ALA A 39 1.44 28.69 5.33
N ASN A 40 1.73 29.77 6.07
CA ASN A 40 0.99 31.04 5.98
C ASN A 40 1.98 32.19 5.71
N PRO A 41 1.95 32.83 4.53
CA PRO A 41 2.94 33.84 4.12
C PRO A 41 2.77 35.18 4.85
N LYS A 42 1.67 35.37 5.59
CA LYS A 42 1.45 36.57 6.43
C LYS A 42 2.54 36.75 7.50
N PHE A 43 3.20 35.66 7.86
CA PHE A 43 4.21 35.63 8.91
C PHE A 43 5.54 35.18 8.34
N ILE A 44 6.59 35.90 8.69
CA ILE A 44 7.97 35.58 8.31
C ILE A 44 8.81 35.37 9.56
N ARG A 45 9.71 34.39 9.52
CA ARG A 45 10.70 34.17 10.59
C ARG A 45 11.94 35.02 10.39
N ALA A 46 12.38 35.13 9.14
CA ALA A 46 13.61 35.79 8.74
C ALA A 46 13.41 36.52 7.41
N ALA A 47 14.23 37.54 7.19
CA ALA A 47 14.32 38.28 5.94
C ALA A 47 15.78 38.37 5.50
N LYS A 48 16.02 38.53 4.20
CA LYS A 48 17.36 38.67 3.63
C LYS A 48 18.07 39.88 4.22
N GLY A 49 19.34 39.73 4.60
CA GLY A 49 20.10 40.74 5.33
C GLY A 49 19.77 40.86 6.82
N GLY A 50 18.80 40.07 7.32
CA GLY A 50 18.49 39.95 8.74
C GLY A 50 19.38 38.95 9.47
N VAL A 51 19.03 38.65 10.72
CA VAL A 51 19.77 37.72 11.59
C VAL A 51 19.25 36.28 11.53
N GLY A 52 18.54 35.91 10.47
CA GLY A 52 17.84 34.61 10.33
C GLY A 52 18.74 33.39 10.46
N ALA A 53 19.97 33.50 9.93
CA ALA A 53 21.03 32.49 10.00
C ALA A 53 21.78 32.45 11.35
N PHE A 54 21.33 33.18 12.36
CA PHE A 54 21.93 33.16 13.70
C PHE A 54 20.95 32.64 14.75
N LYS A 55 21.46 31.96 15.78
CA LYS A 55 20.65 31.36 16.84
C LYS A 55 20.25 32.43 17.88
N MET A 56 19.40 33.36 17.45
CA MET A 56 18.96 34.53 18.23
C MET A 56 17.52 34.35 18.72
N GLY A 57 17.25 34.73 19.98
CA GLY A 57 15.91 34.61 20.56
C GLY A 57 14.83 35.39 19.80
N CYS A 58 15.19 36.52 19.18
CA CYS A 58 14.28 37.31 18.34
C CYS A 58 13.78 36.57 17.10
N ASN A 59 14.52 35.56 16.59
CA ASN A 59 14.07 34.74 15.47
C ASN A 59 12.96 33.77 15.86
N TYR A 60 12.81 33.46 17.14
CA TYR A 60 11.85 32.47 17.63
C TYR A 60 10.62 33.10 18.27
N ALA A 61 10.68 34.36 18.72
CA ALA A 61 9.52 35.06 19.26
C ALA A 61 8.31 35.11 18.28
N PRO A 62 8.50 35.37 16.97
CA PRO A 62 7.41 35.34 15.99
C PRO A 62 6.71 33.97 15.86
N THR A 63 7.38 32.87 16.27
CA THR A 63 6.82 31.52 16.15
C THR A 63 5.61 31.30 17.04
N MET A 64 5.47 32.05 18.14
CA MET A 64 4.41 31.79 19.14
C MET A 64 3.01 31.93 18.55
N GLN A 65 2.76 33.03 17.84
CA GLN A 65 1.44 33.31 17.26
C GLN A 65 1.09 32.32 16.15
N LEU A 66 2.04 32.04 15.26
CA LEU A 66 1.78 31.14 14.13
C LEU A 66 1.68 29.67 14.57
N ASN A 67 2.41 29.25 15.61
CA ASN A 67 2.25 27.92 16.19
C ASN A 67 0.87 27.74 16.84
N GLU A 68 0.32 28.78 17.46
CA GLU A 68 -1.06 28.77 17.98
C GLU A 68 -2.07 28.64 16.84
N GLU A 69 -1.86 29.37 15.73
CA GLU A 69 -2.69 29.24 14.54
C GLU A 69 -2.59 27.85 13.91
N ALA A 70 -1.39 27.29 13.79
CA ALA A 70 -1.16 25.93 13.29
C ALA A 70 -1.96 24.91 14.12
N LYS A 71 -1.88 24.99 15.45
CA LYS A 71 -2.66 24.12 16.35
C LYS A 71 -4.16 24.26 16.15
N ARG A 72 -4.67 25.50 16.06
CA ARG A 72 -6.10 25.77 15.82
C ARG A 72 -6.58 25.17 14.48
N LYS A 73 -5.71 25.15 13.47
CA LYS A 73 -5.98 24.55 12.15
C LYS A 73 -5.65 23.05 12.06
N GLY A 74 -5.33 22.40 13.17
CA GLY A 74 -5.01 20.97 13.21
C GLY A 74 -3.64 20.60 12.60
N CYS A 75 -2.75 21.57 12.43
CA CYS A 75 -1.37 21.36 12.01
C CYS A 75 -0.47 21.14 13.22
N HIS A 76 0.51 20.24 13.07
CA HIS A 76 1.48 19.95 14.13
C HIS A 76 2.55 21.03 14.24
N GLN A 77 2.97 21.58 13.09
CA GLN A 77 3.99 22.62 13.05
C GLN A 77 3.78 23.59 11.87
N VAL A 78 4.70 24.54 11.70
CA VAL A 78 4.74 25.58 10.69
C VAL A 78 5.76 25.24 9.61
N LEU A 79 5.43 25.51 8.35
CA LEU A 79 6.40 25.64 7.26
C LEU A 79 6.65 27.13 7.00
N TRP A 80 7.88 27.59 7.24
CA TRP A 80 8.23 28.99 7.09
C TRP A 80 8.44 29.36 5.62
N LEU A 81 7.86 30.50 5.26
CA LEU A 81 7.96 31.10 3.94
C LEU A 81 8.74 32.41 4.03
N ALA A 82 9.46 32.75 2.97
CA ALA A 82 10.18 34.00 2.84
C ALA A 82 9.78 34.75 1.57
N GLU A 83 9.81 36.08 1.68
CA GLU A 83 9.56 37.03 0.59
C GLU A 83 8.14 36.91 -0.04
N SER A 84 7.83 37.80 -0.99
CA SER A 84 6.52 37.81 -1.69
C SER A 84 6.31 36.57 -2.56
N GLU A 85 7.39 35.92 -3.00
CA GLU A 85 7.34 34.74 -3.85
C GLU A 85 7.11 33.44 -3.07
N HIS A 86 7.06 33.53 -1.74
CA HIS A 86 6.80 32.41 -0.83
C HIS A 86 7.84 31.29 -0.98
N TYR A 87 9.12 31.66 -0.88
CA TYR A 87 10.22 30.71 -0.85
C TYR A 87 10.12 29.82 0.40
N VAL A 88 10.22 28.51 0.20
CA VAL A 88 10.22 27.53 1.28
C VAL A 88 11.56 27.58 2.01
N THR A 89 11.53 27.71 3.33
CA THR A 89 12.76 27.83 4.13
C THR A 89 12.95 26.65 5.08
N GLU A 90 12.11 26.51 6.09
CA GLU A 90 12.29 25.51 7.15
C GLU A 90 10.98 25.07 7.79
N ALA A 91 10.94 23.86 8.36
CA ALA A 91 9.79 23.29 9.07
C ALA A 91 9.95 23.49 10.57
N GLY A 92 9.29 24.49 11.13
CA GLY A 92 9.39 24.88 12.54
C GLY A 92 10.77 25.45 12.86
N ALA A 93 11.65 24.60 13.38
CA ALA A 93 13.06 24.91 13.63
C ALA A 93 13.99 23.86 12.98
N MET A 94 13.46 23.08 12.04
CA MET A 94 14.13 22.00 11.32
C MET A 94 14.36 22.42 9.87
N ASN A 95 15.49 22.04 9.28
CA ASN A 95 15.66 22.17 7.83
C ASN A 95 14.62 21.29 7.12
N PHE A 96 14.03 21.81 6.05
CA PHE A 96 13.01 21.09 5.29
C PHE A 96 13.59 20.53 4.01
N PHE A 97 13.24 19.28 3.72
CA PHE A 97 13.70 18.53 2.56
C PHE A 97 12.50 18.01 1.77
N VAL A 98 12.65 18.00 0.46
CA VAL A 98 11.68 17.40 -0.47
C VAL A 98 12.44 16.46 -1.40
N TYR A 99 12.01 15.21 -1.46
CA TYR A 99 12.43 14.28 -2.49
C TYR A 99 11.34 14.22 -3.56
N TRP A 100 11.68 14.57 -4.79
CA TRP A 100 10.72 14.69 -5.88
C TRP A 100 11.34 14.37 -7.25
N LYS A 101 10.52 14.34 -8.29
CA LYS A 101 10.96 14.40 -9.67
C LYS A 101 10.98 15.86 -10.12
N ASN A 102 12.13 16.40 -10.51
CA ASN A 102 12.25 17.79 -10.95
C ASN A 102 11.60 18.01 -12.34
N GLU A 103 11.60 19.26 -12.84
CA GLU A 103 10.99 19.59 -14.14
C GLU A 103 11.73 18.95 -15.33
N GLN A 104 13.00 18.60 -15.16
CA GLN A 104 13.80 17.87 -16.14
C GLN A 104 13.54 16.35 -16.11
N GLY A 105 12.70 15.87 -15.20
CA GLY A 105 12.38 14.45 -15.06
C GLY A 105 13.40 13.64 -14.26
N GLU A 106 14.33 14.30 -13.55
CA GLU A 106 15.33 13.65 -12.71
C GLU A 106 14.82 13.52 -11.27
N ASN A 107 15.16 12.43 -10.60
CA ASN A 107 14.95 12.32 -9.14
C ASN A 107 15.87 13.30 -8.43
N GLU A 108 15.33 14.13 -7.54
CA GLU A 108 16.06 15.19 -6.84
C GLU A 108 15.64 15.27 -5.38
N LEU A 109 16.62 15.29 -4.47
CA LEU A 109 16.46 15.71 -3.08
C LEU A 109 16.86 17.19 -2.98
N ILE A 110 15.89 18.05 -2.70
CA ILE A 110 16.08 19.50 -2.60
C ILE A 110 15.90 19.99 -1.15
N THR A 111 16.70 20.97 -0.77
CA THR A 111 16.53 21.78 0.44
C THR A 111 16.93 23.23 0.18
N ALA A 112 16.43 24.17 0.99
CA ALA A 112 16.72 25.59 0.86
C ALA A 112 18.22 25.90 0.98
N SER A 113 18.67 26.95 0.30
CA SER A 113 20.08 27.36 0.28
C SER A 113 20.48 28.08 1.56
N LEU A 114 21.74 27.91 1.97
CA LEU A 114 22.34 28.70 3.05
C LEU A 114 22.78 30.10 2.59
N GLU A 115 22.93 30.33 1.28
CA GLU A 115 23.50 31.55 0.72
C GLU A 115 22.65 32.80 0.98
N THR A 116 21.34 32.62 1.18
CA THR A 116 20.41 33.73 1.45
C THR A 116 20.52 34.30 2.87
N GLY A 117 21.16 33.56 3.79
CA GLY A 117 21.19 33.90 5.20
C GLY A 117 19.83 33.81 5.90
N LEU A 118 18.83 33.19 5.26
CA LEU A 118 17.50 33.02 5.82
C LEU A 118 17.46 31.89 6.84
N ILE A 119 18.09 30.75 6.54
CA ILE A 119 18.06 29.56 7.38
C ILE A 119 19.37 29.32 8.12
N LEU A 120 19.28 28.56 9.21
CA LEU A 120 20.43 28.15 10.02
C LEU A 120 21.17 26.98 9.36
N PRO A 121 22.52 26.98 9.36
CA PRO A 121 23.28 25.77 9.09
C PRO A 121 23.05 24.75 10.22
N GLY A 122 23.15 23.46 9.89
CA GLY A 122 22.92 22.39 10.86
C GLY A 122 23.76 21.16 10.55
N VAL A 123 24.32 20.53 11.60
CA VAL A 123 25.11 19.31 11.47
C VAL A 123 24.26 18.17 10.88
N THR A 124 23.04 17.97 11.39
CA THR A 124 22.10 16.95 10.86
C THR A 124 21.79 17.15 9.38
N ARG A 125 21.57 18.41 8.96
CA ARG A 125 21.35 18.77 7.56
C ARG A 125 22.54 18.36 6.70
N GLN A 126 23.76 18.71 7.14
CA GLN A 126 24.98 18.39 6.43
C GLN A 126 25.17 16.87 6.29
N SER A 127 24.98 16.12 7.37
CA SER A 127 25.06 14.65 7.35
C SER A 127 24.05 14.02 6.39
N ILE A 128 22.80 14.52 6.36
CA ILE A 128 21.78 14.03 5.42
C ILE A 128 22.21 14.28 3.98
N LEU A 129 22.74 15.47 3.67
CA LEU A 129 23.19 15.81 2.31
C LEU A 129 24.39 14.96 1.87
N GLU A 130 25.33 14.68 2.76
CA GLU A 130 26.49 13.81 2.50
C GLU A 130 26.04 12.37 2.23
N ILE A 131 25.23 11.79 3.12
CA ILE A 131 24.69 10.44 2.97
C ILE A 131 23.88 10.33 1.68
N ALA A 132 23.04 11.32 1.39
CA ALA A 132 22.23 11.37 0.17
C ALA A 132 23.09 11.36 -1.11
N ARG A 133 24.23 12.09 -1.10
CA ARG A 133 25.18 12.09 -2.23
C ARG A 133 25.87 10.74 -2.38
N GLU A 134 26.20 10.08 -1.28
CA GLU A 134 26.83 8.74 -1.28
C GLU A 134 25.88 7.64 -1.74
N MET A 135 24.60 7.71 -1.38
CA MET A 135 23.59 6.72 -1.78
C MET A 135 23.43 6.62 -3.31
N GLY A 136 23.60 7.74 -4.02
CA GLY A 136 23.41 7.82 -5.47
C GLY A 136 21.95 7.59 -5.91
N GLY A 137 21.71 7.68 -7.22
CA GLY A 137 20.38 7.44 -7.82
C GLY A 137 19.44 8.65 -7.83
N PHE A 138 19.85 9.78 -7.26
CA PHE A 138 19.13 11.05 -7.34
C PHE A 138 20.11 12.23 -7.19
N LYS A 139 19.71 13.39 -7.71
CA LYS A 139 20.43 14.66 -7.60
C LYS A 139 20.23 15.25 -6.21
N VAL A 140 21.28 15.79 -5.60
CA VAL A 140 21.18 16.51 -4.31
C VAL A 140 21.41 17.99 -4.56
N THR A 141 20.39 18.81 -4.31
CA THR A 141 20.41 20.24 -4.64
C THR A 141 20.13 21.10 -3.42
N GLU A 142 20.97 22.11 -3.23
CA GLU A 142 20.78 23.18 -2.24
C GLU A 142 20.42 24.46 -2.99
N ARG A 143 19.12 24.73 -3.16
CA ARG A 143 18.63 25.92 -3.86
C ARG A 143 17.31 26.37 -3.25
N ASP A 144 17.00 27.64 -3.41
CA ASP A 144 15.67 28.13 -3.05
C ASP A 144 14.62 27.64 -4.05
N PHE A 145 13.44 27.36 -3.53
CA PHE A 145 12.28 26.93 -4.30
C PHE A 145 11.01 27.47 -3.66
N THR A 146 9.99 27.71 -4.48
CA THR A 146 8.75 28.37 -4.05
C THR A 146 7.66 27.37 -3.67
N MET A 147 6.68 27.83 -2.90
CA MET A 147 5.43 27.07 -2.70
C MET A 147 4.73 26.75 -4.02
N ASN A 148 4.84 27.60 -5.04
CA ASN A 148 4.24 27.33 -6.35
C ASN A 148 4.90 26.13 -7.06
N GLU A 149 6.23 26.01 -7.00
CA GLU A 149 6.95 24.82 -7.49
C GLU A 149 6.50 23.56 -6.75
N LEU A 150 6.43 23.61 -5.42
CA LEU A 150 6.01 22.48 -4.60
C LEU A 150 4.56 22.08 -4.87
N ARG A 151 3.64 23.05 -4.94
CA ARG A 151 2.23 22.84 -5.28
C ARG A 151 2.06 22.16 -6.63
N LYS A 152 2.77 22.64 -7.64
CA LYS A 152 2.77 22.05 -8.99
C LYS A 152 3.26 20.61 -8.94
N ALA A 153 4.38 20.35 -8.25
CA ALA A 153 4.92 19.01 -8.10
C ALA A 153 3.96 18.04 -7.38
N VAL A 154 3.27 18.49 -6.32
CA VAL A 154 2.27 17.66 -5.62
C VAL A 154 1.10 17.34 -6.54
N LYS A 155 0.56 18.32 -7.27
CA LYS A 155 -0.57 18.11 -8.20
C LYS A 155 -0.23 17.18 -9.36
N GLU A 156 1.03 17.17 -9.78
CA GLU A 156 1.55 16.30 -10.83
C GLU A 156 2.04 14.93 -10.29
N ASN A 157 1.82 14.62 -9.01
CA ASN A 157 2.30 13.41 -8.33
C ASN A 157 3.83 13.20 -8.47
N ARG A 158 4.59 14.29 -8.52
CA ARG A 158 6.05 14.27 -8.60
C ARG A 158 6.74 14.32 -7.25
N VAL A 159 6.05 14.64 -6.16
CA VAL A 159 6.64 14.64 -4.82
C VAL A 159 6.59 13.23 -4.23
N TYR A 160 7.77 12.69 -3.90
CA TYR A 160 7.90 11.36 -3.35
C TYR A 160 7.89 11.34 -1.83
N GLU A 161 8.64 12.26 -1.20
CA GLU A 161 8.75 12.40 0.25
C GLU A 161 8.97 13.87 0.63
N MET A 162 8.53 14.23 1.83
CA MET A 162 8.84 15.50 2.47
C MET A 162 9.21 15.20 3.93
N PHE A 163 10.23 15.86 4.46
CA PHE A 163 10.61 15.68 5.85
C PHE A 163 11.35 16.89 6.42
N GLY A 164 11.20 17.11 7.72
CA GLY A 164 12.04 18.02 8.50
C GLY A 164 13.20 17.28 9.17
N ALA A 165 14.35 17.91 9.29
CA ALA A 165 15.50 17.38 10.03
C ALA A 165 16.20 18.46 10.87
N GLY A 166 16.64 18.09 12.07
CA GLY A 166 17.32 18.97 13.01
C GLY A 166 18.03 18.23 14.14
N THR A 167 18.73 18.96 15.01
CA THR A 167 19.51 18.35 16.09
C THR A 167 18.66 17.61 17.12
N ALA A 168 17.47 18.16 17.43
CA ALA A 168 16.53 17.58 18.39
C ALA A 168 15.63 16.50 17.78
N VAL A 169 15.60 16.40 16.44
CA VAL A 169 14.70 15.57 15.66
C VAL A 169 15.44 15.14 14.40
N VAL A 170 16.01 13.93 14.40
CA VAL A 170 16.90 13.47 13.32
C VAL A 170 16.18 13.55 11.96
N VAL A 171 14.98 12.96 11.86
CA VAL A 171 14.08 13.06 10.71
C VAL A 171 12.63 13.02 11.21
N SER A 172 11.78 13.90 10.70
CA SER A 172 10.33 13.90 10.92
C SER A 172 9.62 13.94 9.56
N PRO A 173 8.94 12.85 9.15
CA PRO A 173 8.20 12.82 7.90
C PRO A 173 7.09 13.88 7.89
N VAL A 174 6.79 14.44 6.73
CA VAL A 174 5.72 15.43 6.53
C VAL A 174 4.73 14.88 5.52
N ASN A 175 3.48 14.65 5.90
CA ASN A 175 2.47 14.08 4.99
C ASN A 175 1.55 15.12 4.36
N MET A 176 1.43 16.29 4.99
CA MET A 176 0.47 17.31 4.60
C MET A 176 1.02 18.70 4.88
N ILE A 177 0.85 19.60 3.91
CA ILE A 177 1.03 21.04 4.09
C ILE A 177 -0.32 21.73 3.85
N LEU A 178 -0.81 22.45 4.86
CA LEU A 178 -1.95 23.35 4.76
C LEU A 178 -1.41 24.71 4.35
N TYR A 179 -1.59 25.06 3.08
CA TYR A 179 -1.15 26.33 2.53
C TYR A 179 -2.31 27.34 2.58
N ASP A 180 -2.16 28.39 3.38
CA ASP A 180 -3.17 29.41 3.60
C ASP A 180 -2.68 30.76 3.09
N VAL A 181 -3.30 31.27 2.03
CA VAL A 181 -3.04 32.62 1.50
C VAL A 181 -4.29 33.46 1.66
N ASP A 182 -4.23 34.44 2.57
CA ASP A 182 -5.32 35.38 2.86
C ASP A 182 -6.67 34.69 3.16
N GLY A 183 -6.64 33.57 3.89
CA GLY A 183 -7.82 32.80 4.27
C GLY A 183 -8.27 31.78 3.23
N LYS A 184 -7.58 31.67 2.09
CA LYS A 184 -7.80 30.60 1.10
C LYS A 184 -6.88 29.43 1.42
N GLU A 185 -7.47 28.39 1.98
CA GLU A 185 -6.77 27.17 2.37
C GLU A 185 -6.70 26.15 1.22
N GLU A 186 -5.52 25.60 0.99
CA GLU A 186 -5.28 24.46 0.11
C GLU A 186 -4.49 23.39 0.86
N ARG A 187 -4.97 22.14 0.80
CA ARG A 187 -4.27 20.99 1.37
C ARG A 187 -3.40 20.32 0.31
N LEU A 188 -2.10 20.27 0.58
CA LEU A 188 -1.12 19.55 -0.22
C LEU A 188 -0.76 18.27 0.53
N GLU A 189 -1.43 17.18 0.18
CA GLU A 189 -1.18 15.86 0.76
C GLU A 189 -0.27 15.05 -0.17
N ILE A 190 0.75 14.42 0.40
CA ILE A 190 1.54 13.41 -0.30
C ILE A 190 1.06 12.03 0.13
N SER A 191 0.81 11.15 -0.82
CA SER A 191 0.50 9.75 -0.52
C SER A 191 1.77 9.08 0.04
N GLN A 192 1.91 9.10 1.36
CA GLN A 192 3.09 8.57 2.04
C GLN A 192 3.22 7.04 1.97
N LEU A 193 2.28 6.33 1.35
CA LEU A 193 2.35 4.88 1.25
C LEU A 193 2.11 4.42 -0.18
N ASP A 194 3.09 4.68 -1.03
CA ASP A 194 3.25 3.86 -2.21
C ASP A 194 3.92 2.56 -1.74
N ALA A 195 3.17 1.47 -1.57
CA ALA A 195 3.73 0.19 -1.12
C ALA A 195 4.92 -0.24 -2.01
N ALA A 196 4.93 0.20 -3.27
CA ALA A 196 6.05 0.09 -4.21
C ALA A 196 7.35 0.72 -3.69
N LYS A 197 7.29 1.84 -2.96
CA LYS A 197 8.48 2.50 -2.38
C LYS A 197 9.11 1.70 -1.25
N SER A 198 8.30 1.12 -0.35
CA SER A 198 8.83 0.19 0.67
C SER A 198 9.46 -1.04 0.03
N LEU A 199 8.90 -1.52 -1.08
CA LEU A 199 9.47 -2.64 -1.85
C LEU A 199 10.81 -2.32 -2.50
N ARG A 200 11.08 -1.06 -2.90
CA ARG A 200 12.41 -0.65 -3.41
C ARG A 200 13.50 -0.83 -2.37
N LEU A 201 13.22 -0.45 -1.11
CA LEU A 201 14.18 -0.61 -0.01
C LEU A 201 14.45 -2.10 0.31
N ASP A 202 13.44 -2.94 0.12
CA ASP A 202 13.51 -4.38 0.36
C ASP A 202 13.73 -5.22 -0.91
N ASN A 203 14.20 -4.63 -2.01
CA ASN A 203 14.34 -5.33 -3.30
C ASN A 203 15.21 -6.60 -3.21
N LYS A 204 16.19 -6.61 -2.31
CA LYS A 204 17.07 -7.76 -2.01
C LYS A 204 16.33 -8.98 -1.45
N TRP A 205 15.12 -8.79 -0.91
CA TRP A 205 14.27 -9.88 -0.42
C TRP A 205 13.44 -10.52 -1.52
N VAL A 206 13.38 -9.92 -2.71
CA VAL A 206 12.77 -10.56 -3.89
C VAL A 206 13.61 -11.78 -4.27
N PRO A 207 13.06 -13.01 -4.21
CA PRO A 207 13.83 -14.19 -4.50
C PRO A 207 14.27 -14.26 -5.97
N TYR A 208 15.52 -14.65 -6.22
CA TYR A 208 16.04 -14.93 -7.56
C TYR A 208 15.62 -16.31 -8.10
N GLN A 209 15.05 -17.17 -7.24
CA GLN A 209 14.61 -18.51 -7.63
C GLN A 209 13.41 -18.41 -8.58
N LYS A 210 13.48 -19.12 -9.70
CA LYS A 210 12.34 -19.27 -10.63
C LYS A 210 11.13 -19.85 -9.89
N GLY A 211 9.96 -19.23 -10.09
CA GLY A 211 8.71 -19.65 -9.45
C GLY A 211 8.49 -19.01 -8.07
N ALA A 212 9.51 -18.42 -7.45
CA ALA A 212 9.38 -17.70 -6.18
C ALA A 212 9.00 -16.22 -6.42
N SER A 213 8.46 -15.58 -5.38
CA SER A 213 8.01 -14.19 -5.44
C SER A 213 8.14 -13.50 -4.08
N LEU A 214 8.04 -12.17 -4.05
CA LEU A 214 7.89 -11.43 -2.79
C LEU A 214 6.40 -11.17 -2.58
N TYR A 215 5.82 -11.80 -1.56
CA TYR A 215 4.41 -11.65 -1.25
C TYR A 215 4.18 -10.41 -0.38
N ILE A 216 3.26 -9.53 -0.81
CA ILE A 216 2.95 -8.27 -0.15
C ILE A 216 1.60 -8.40 0.56
N ARG A 217 1.55 -8.06 1.85
CA ARG A 217 0.38 -8.18 2.72
C ARG A 217 0.01 -6.82 3.35
N PRO A 218 -0.69 -5.94 2.61
CA PRO A 218 -1.32 -4.77 3.21
C PRO A 218 -2.41 -5.23 4.19
N THR A 219 -2.42 -4.65 5.38
CA THR A 219 -3.35 -4.98 6.46
C THR A 219 -3.82 -3.70 7.13
N MET A 220 -5.13 -3.50 7.21
CA MET A 220 -5.74 -2.36 7.88
C MET A 220 -6.59 -2.85 9.06
N ILE A 221 -6.43 -2.22 10.22
CA ILE A 221 -7.21 -2.49 11.44
C ILE A 221 -7.74 -1.19 12.03
N GLY A 222 -8.98 -1.21 12.54
CA GLY A 222 -9.50 -0.12 13.39
C GLY A 222 -8.81 -0.17 14.76
N THR A 223 -8.52 1.00 15.33
CA THR A 223 -7.73 1.14 16.57
C THR A 223 -8.42 1.97 17.64
N GLU A 224 -9.75 2.07 17.57
CA GLU A 224 -10.56 2.83 18.51
C GLU A 224 -10.32 2.36 19.96
N PRO A 225 -10.00 3.27 20.91
CA PRO A 225 -9.75 2.90 22.30
C PRO A 225 -11.05 2.78 23.11
N ASN A 226 -12.07 2.14 22.55
CA ASN A 226 -13.33 1.87 23.26
C ASN A 226 -13.90 0.50 22.85
N LEU A 227 -14.87 0.01 23.63
CA LEU A 227 -15.47 -1.33 23.45
C LEU A 227 -16.77 -1.30 22.65
N MET A 228 -17.18 -0.15 22.13
CA MET A 228 -18.44 -0.02 21.39
C MET A 228 -18.30 -0.60 19.99
N VAL A 229 -19.37 -1.23 19.51
CA VAL A 229 -19.47 -1.70 18.13
C VAL A 229 -19.98 -0.55 17.28
N ASP A 230 -19.06 0.29 16.81
CA ASP A 230 -19.33 1.44 15.95
C ASP A 230 -18.19 1.62 14.93
N TYR A 231 -18.33 2.59 14.02
CA TYR A 231 -17.27 2.99 13.13
C TYR A 231 -16.03 3.45 13.91
N SER A 232 -14.86 3.01 13.46
CA SER A 232 -13.59 3.42 14.06
C SER A 232 -13.15 4.76 13.50
N SER A 233 -12.88 5.73 14.38
CA SER A 233 -12.35 7.06 14.00
C SER A 233 -10.82 7.04 13.80
N THR A 234 -10.16 5.97 14.22
CA THR A 234 -8.72 5.77 14.06
C THR A 234 -8.43 4.40 13.43
N ALA A 235 -7.42 4.33 12.56
CA ALA A 235 -7.01 3.07 11.95
C ALA A 235 -5.49 3.00 11.83
N LYS A 236 -4.99 1.76 11.71
CA LYS A 236 -3.59 1.47 11.41
C LYS A 236 -3.51 0.66 10.13
N LEU A 237 -2.76 1.17 9.16
CA LEU A 237 -2.34 0.45 7.97
C LEU A 237 -0.90 -0.03 8.16
N CYS A 238 -0.65 -1.31 7.91
CA CYS A 238 0.66 -1.93 7.92
C CYS A 238 0.84 -2.76 6.65
N VAL A 239 2.03 -2.72 6.06
CA VAL A 239 2.38 -3.56 4.91
C VAL A 239 3.52 -4.46 5.33
N ILE A 240 3.31 -5.77 5.23
CA ILE A 240 4.33 -6.79 5.50
C ILE A 240 4.70 -7.43 4.17
N ALA A 241 5.99 -7.53 3.86
CA ALA A 241 6.49 -8.28 2.72
C ALA A 241 7.23 -9.53 3.21
N ALA A 242 7.03 -10.67 2.52
CA ALA A 242 7.72 -11.91 2.85
C ALA A 242 8.04 -12.71 1.58
N PRO A 243 9.27 -13.27 1.45
CA PRO A 243 9.60 -14.13 0.33
C PRO A 243 8.70 -15.39 0.36
N ALA A 244 8.09 -15.70 -0.77
CA ALA A 244 7.26 -16.87 -0.99
C ALA A 244 7.96 -17.80 -1.98
N GLY A 245 8.12 -19.06 -1.60
CA GLY A 245 8.78 -20.06 -2.43
C GLY A 245 7.95 -20.44 -3.66
N ALA A 246 8.58 -21.19 -4.57
CA ALA A 246 7.89 -21.76 -5.72
C ALA A 246 6.89 -22.82 -5.26
N TYR A 247 5.60 -22.54 -5.42
CA TYR A 247 4.53 -23.51 -5.13
C TYR A 247 4.46 -24.65 -6.18
N PHE A 248 5.06 -24.48 -7.37
CA PHE A 248 4.74 -25.24 -8.57
C PHE A 248 5.89 -25.98 -9.25
N ASP A 249 6.88 -26.46 -8.50
CA ASP A 249 7.83 -27.42 -9.09
C ASP A 249 7.16 -28.78 -9.46
N SER A 250 5.87 -29.00 -9.15
CA SER A 250 5.20 -30.29 -9.43
C SER A 250 3.73 -30.30 -9.91
N PHE A 251 3.03 -29.16 -10.10
CA PHE A 251 1.59 -29.13 -10.49
C PHE A 251 0.73 -30.20 -9.77
N LYS A 252 1.05 -30.45 -8.50
CA LYS A 252 0.45 -31.56 -7.76
C LYS A 252 -1.02 -31.26 -7.56
N PRO A 253 -1.95 -32.13 -8.01
CA PRO A 253 -3.37 -31.88 -7.84
C PRO A 253 -3.76 -31.90 -6.37
N ILE A 254 -4.81 -31.15 -6.04
CA ILE A 254 -5.43 -31.16 -4.73
C ILE A 254 -6.79 -31.86 -4.77
N SER A 255 -7.18 -32.41 -3.63
CA SER A 255 -8.52 -32.95 -3.37
C SER A 255 -9.34 -31.97 -2.53
N LEU A 256 -10.63 -31.85 -2.82
CA LEU A 256 -11.55 -30.92 -2.15
C LEU A 256 -12.63 -31.67 -1.36
N LEU A 257 -12.91 -31.22 -0.13
CA LEU A 257 -14.10 -31.64 0.63
C LEU A 257 -15.25 -30.68 0.31
N ALA A 258 -16.37 -31.19 -0.22
CA ALA A 258 -17.58 -30.43 -0.45
C ALA A 258 -18.67 -30.90 0.53
N ASN A 259 -18.92 -30.12 1.58
CA ASN A 259 -19.91 -30.43 2.61
C ASN A 259 -20.89 -29.26 2.76
N PRO A 260 -22.18 -29.42 2.39
CA PRO A 260 -23.17 -28.34 2.37
C PRO A 260 -23.61 -27.89 3.76
N LYS A 261 -23.26 -28.63 4.83
CA LYS A 261 -23.51 -28.24 6.22
C LYS A 261 -22.84 -26.90 6.57
N PHE A 262 -21.81 -26.52 5.83
CA PHE A 262 -21.02 -25.34 6.11
C PHE A 262 -21.02 -24.38 4.94
N ILE A 263 -21.21 -23.10 5.24
CA ILE A 263 -21.16 -22.01 4.27
C ILE A 263 -20.01 -21.06 4.61
N ARG A 264 -19.36 -20.54 3.57
CA ARG A 264 -18.30 -19.52 3.74
C ARG A 264 -18.87 -18.11 3.88
N ALA A 265 -19.94 -17.84 3.16
CA ALA A 265 -20.57 -16.53 3.03
C ALA A 265 -22.06 -16.71 2.73
N ALA A 266 -22.83 -15.66 2.97
CA ALA A 266 -24.26 -15.59 2.67
C ALA A 266 -24.59 -14.27 1.94
N LYS A 267 -25.70 -14.26 1.18
CA LYS A 267 -26.19 -13.07 0.48
C LYS A 267 -26.43 -11.93 1.48
N GLY A 268 -26.01 -10.71 1.12
CA GLY A 268 -26.00 -9.55 2.01
C GLY A 268 -24.87 -9.52 3.06
N GLY A 269 -24.04 -10.57 3.11
CA GLY A 269 -22.85 -10.61 3.95
C GLY A 269 -21.64 -9.93 3.29
N VAL A 270 -20.47 -10.13 3.91
CA VAL A 270 -19.20 -9.50 3.48
C VAL A 270 -18.29 -10.45 2.70
N GLY A 271 -18.86 -11.52 2.11
CA GLY A 271 -18.10 -12.57 1.44
C GLY A 271 -17.25 -12.09 0.27
N ALA A 272 -17.73 -11.09 -0.48
CA ALA A 272 -17.02 -10.46 -1.57
C ALA A 272 -15.85 -9.54 -1.14
N PHE A 273 -15.61 -9.37 0.16
CA PHE A 273 -14.53 -8.53 0.68
C PHE A 273 -13.45 -9.35 1.38
N LYS A 274 -12.20 -8.90 1.29
CA LYS A 274 -11.03 -9.58 1.90
C LYS A 274 -10.90 -9.30 3.40
N MET A 275 -12.00 -9.42 4.14
CA MET A 275 -12.08 -9.16 5.59
C MET A 275 -11.63 -10.36 6.41
N GLY A 276 -10.91 -10.12 7.52
CA GLY A 276 -10.38 -11.19 8.38
C GLY A 276 -11.44 -12.16 8.91
N CYS A 277 -12.64 -11.65 9.20
CA CYS A 277 -13.78 -12.45 9.68
C CYS A 277 -14.22 -13.56 8.70
N ASN A 278 -13.97 -13.41 7.40
CA ASN A 278 -14.30 -14.42 6.39
C ASN A 278 -13.35 -15.63 6.41
N TYR A 279 -12.21 -15.53 7.10
CA TYR A 279 -11.16 -16.56 7.09
C TYR A 279 -11.10 -17.33 8.40
N ALA A 280 -11.27 -16.68 9.56
CA ALA A 280 -11.13 -17.34 10.86
C ALA A 280 -12.05 -18.57 11.03
N PRO A 281 -13.35 -18.55 10.64
CA PRO A 281 -14.23 -19.70 10.76
C PRO A 281 -13.84 -20.89 9.87
N THR A 282 -13.03 -20.67 8.84
CA THR A 282 -12.65 -21.72 7.87
C THR A 282 -11.61 -22.70 8.43
N MET A 283 -10.90 -22.33 9.51
CA MET A 283 -9.77 -23.11 10.03
C MET A 283 -10.19 -24.51 10.51
N GLN A 284 -11.31 -24.61 11.23
CA GLN A 284 -11.83 -25.88 11.72
C GLN A 284 -12.22 -26.82 10.57
N LEU A 285 -12.84 -26.29 9.52
CA LEU A 285 -13.23 -27.08 8.35
C LEU A 285 -12.02 -27.56 7.54
N ASN A 286 -10.98 -26.74 7.45
CA ASN A 286 -9.74 -27.16 6.81
C ASN A 286 -9.10 -28.34 7.56
N GLU A 287 -9.26 -28.43 8.88
CA GLU A 287 -8.84 -29.59 9.66
C GLU A 287 -9.72 -30.82 9.38
N GLU A 288 -11.04 -30.65 9.28
CA GLU A 288 -11.96 -31.72 8.89
C GLU A 288 -11.65 -32.27 7.49
N ALA A 289 -11.43 -31.38 6.52
CA ALA A 289 -11.00 -31.75 5.17
C ALA A 289 -9.73 -32.61 5.22
N LYS A 290 -8.72 -32.19 5.98
CA LYS A 290 -7.48 -32.97 6.17
C LYS A 290 -7.74 -34.34 6.77
N ARG A 291 -8.59 -34.45 7.79
CA ARG A 291 -8.96 -35.74 8.42
C ARG A 291 -9.64 -36.68 7.42
N LYS A 292 -10.39 -36.14 6.45
CA LYS A 292 -11.00 -36.89 5.34
C LYS A 292 -10.08 -37.11 4.13
N GLY A 293 -8.78 -36.79 4.24
CA GLY A 293 -7.83 -36.94 3.14
C GLY A 293 -7.99 -35.91 2.02
N CYS A 294 -8.71 -34.82 2.29
CA CYS A 294 -8.84 -33.67 1.40
C CYS A 294 -7.82 -32.57 1.76
N HIS A 295 -7.35 -31.85 0.75
CA HIS A 295 -6.37 -30.78 0.94
C HIS A 295 -7.03 -29.43 1.25
N GLN A 296 -8.20 -29.18 0.67
CA GLN A 296 -8.96 -27.93 0.78
C GLN A 296 -10.46 -28.22 0.84
N VAL A 297 -11.26 -27.19 1.08
CA VAL A 297 -12.73 -27.23 1.06
C VAL A 297 -13.25 -26.66 -0.26
N LEU A 298 -14.23 -27.31 -0.90
CA LEU A 298 -15.06 -26.69 -1.92
C LEU A 298 -16.29 -26.09 -1.24
N TRP A 299 -16.41 -24.77 -1.29
CA TRP A 299 -17.49 -24.04 -0.64
C TRP A 299 -18.78 -24.15 -1.44
N LEU A 300 -19.83 -24.59 -0.76
CA LEU A 300 -21.18 -24.68 -1.29
C LEU A 300 -22.04 -23.59 -0.67
N ALA A 301 -22.98 -23.06 -1.44
CA ALA A 301 -23.92 -22.04 -0.99
C ALA A 301 -25.38 -22.47 -1.23
N GLU A 302 -26.24 -22.03 -0.33
CA GLU A 302 -27.70 -22.23 -0.39
C GLU A 302 -28.13 -23.71 -0.38
N SER A 303 -29.43 -23.96 -0.40
CA SER A 303 -30.01 -25.32 -0.38
C SER A 303 -29.73 -26.10 -1.67
N GLU A 304 -29.48 -25.40 -2.76
CA GLU A 304 -29.24 -25.96 -4.09
C GLU A 304 -27.78 -26.38 -4.28
N HIS A 305 -26.91 -26.07 -3.30
CA HIS A 305 -25.50 -26.39 -3.30
C HIS A 305 -24.76 -25.77 -4.49
N TYR A 306 -24.91 -24.46 -4.66
CA TYR A 306 -24.14 -23.69 -5.63
C TYR A 306 -22.66 -23.78 -5.33
N VAL A 307 -21.86 -24.07 -6.35
CA VAL A 307 -20.40 -24.12 -6.24
C VAL A 307 -19.87 -22.70 -6.23
N THR A 308 -19.03 -22.35 -5.26
CA THR A 308 -18.52 -20.97 -5.10
C THR A 308 -16.99 -20.87 -5.21
N GLU A 309 -16.25 -21.33 -4.20
CA GLU A 309 -14.80 -21.13 -4.08
C GLU A 309 -14.11 -22.42 -3.60
N ALA A 310 -12.83 -22.61 -3.94
CA ALA A 310 -12.00 -23.72 -3.47
C ALA A 310 -10.98 -23.22 -2.43
N GLY A 311 -11.28 -23.40 -1.14
CA GLY A 311 -10.48 -22.88 -0.03
C GLY A 311 -10.49 -21.35 -0.04
N ALA A 312 -9.34 -20.74 -0.32
CA ALA A 312 -9.19 -19.28 -0.49
C ALA A 312 -8.95 -18.87 -1.95
N MET A 313 -9.40 -19.70 -2.91
CA MET A 313 -9.24 -19.52 -4.35
C MET A 313 -10.60 -19.46 -5.04
N ASN A 314 -10.70 -18.70 -6.13
CA ASN A 314 -11.83 -18.83 -7.04
C ASN A 314 -11.78 -20.20 -7.73
N PHE A 315 -12.92 -20.75 -8.13
CA PHE A 315 -13.00 -22.10 -8.69
C PHE A 315 -13.48 -22.09 -10.14
N PHE A 316 -12.76 -22.83 -10.99
CA PHE A 316 -13.03 -22.95 -12.41
C PHE A 316 -13.22 -24.42 -12.82
N VAL A 317 -14.10 -24.63 -13.79
CA VAL A 317 -14.33 -25.92 -14.44
C VAL A 317 -14.20 -25.73 -15.95
N TYR A 318 -13.36 -26.53 -16.59
CA TYR A 318 -13.34 -26.66 -18.04
C TYR A 318 -14.04 -27.97 -18.42
N TRP A 319 -15.11 -27.88 -19.20
CA TRP A 319 -15.98 -29.01 -19.51
C TRP A 319 -16.64 -28.86 -20.87
N LYS A 320 -17.39 -29.88 -21.28
CA LYS A 320 -18.39 -29.79 -22.34
C LYS A 320 -19.75 -29.48 -21.71
N ASN A 321 -20.35 -28.34 -22.07
CA ASN A 321 -21.66 -27.95 -21.55
C ASN A 321 -22.79 -28.83 -22.14
N GLU A 322 -24.03 -28.62 -21.71
CA GLU A 322 -25.19 -29.41 -22.18
C GLU A 322 -25.55 -29.14 -23.65
N GLU A 323 -25.14 -28.00 -24.19
CA GLU A 323 -25.28 -27.61 -25.60
C GLU A 323 -24.20 -28.29 -26.49
N GLY A 324 -23.25 -28.99 -25.88
CA GLY A 324 -22.18 -29.69 -26.57
C GLY A 324 -20.96 -28.82 -26.91
N GLU A 325 -20.87 -27.63 -26.34
CA GLU A 325 -19.75 -26.69 -26.53
C GLU A 325 -18.69 -26.89 -25.45
N ASN A 326 -17.41 -26.73 -25.80
CA ASN A 326 -16.37 -26.61 -24.80
C ASN A 326 -16.54 -25.27 -24.07
N GLU A 327 -16.51 -25.30 -22.74
CA GLU A 327 -16.80 -24.14 -21.90
C GLU A 327 -15.85 -24.12 -20.68
N LEU A 328 -15.31 -22.94 -20.38
CA LEU A 328 -14.68 -22.61 -19.11
C LEU A 328 -15.69 -21.81 -18.26
N ILE A 329 -16.16 -22.41 -17.18
CA ILE A 329 -17.15 -21.83 -16.27
C ILE A 329 -16.54 -21.50 -14.91
N THR A 330 -16.96 -20.37 -14.34
CA THR A 330 -16.74 -19.97 -12.94
C THR A 330 -18.03 -19.37 -12.39
N ALA A 331 -18.21 -19.43 -11.08
CA ALA A 331 -19.38 -18.84 -10.43
C ALA A 331 -19.40 -17.30 -10.54
N SER A 332 -20.62 -16.73 -10.52
CA SER A 332 -20.88 -15.31 -10.77
C SER A 332 -20.55 -14.44 -9.55
N LEU A 333 -20.17 -13.18 -9.79
CA LEU A 333 -19.96 -12.20 -8.71
C LEU A 333 -21.27 -11.55 -8.25
N GLU A 334 -22.37 -11.70 -9.00
CA GLU A 334 -23.63 -10.97 -8.77
C GLU A 334 -24.26 -11.27 -7.40
N THR A 335 -24.05 -12.46 -6.85
CA THR A 335 -24.59 -12.85 -5.54
C THR A 335 -23.89 -12.19 -4.35
N GLY A 336 -22.72 -11.59 -4.56
CA GLY A 336 -21.87 -11.05 -3.48
C GLY A 336 -21.22 -12.12 -2.59
N LEU A 337 -21.34 -13.39 -2.95
CA LEU A 337 -20.78 -14.52 -2.19
C LEU A 337 -19.29 -14.77 -2.47
N ILE A 338 -18.78 -14.29 -3.60
CA ILE A 338 -17.47 -14.68 -4.13
C ILE A 338 -16.51 -13.49 -4.04
N LEU A 339 -15.27 -13.74 -3.60
CA LEU A 339 -14.24 -12.71 -3.63
C LEU A 339 -13.83 -12.43 -5.09
N PRO A 340 -13.88 -11.18 -5.58
CA PRO A 340 -13.45 -10.82 -6.93
C PRO A 340 -11.91 -10.88 -7.05
N GLY A 341 -11.37 -12.08 -7.20
CA GLY A 341 -9.94 -12.31 -7.27
C GLY A 341 -9.32 -11.73 -8.54
N VAL A 342 -8.17 -11.06 -8.40
CA VAL A 342 -7.42 -10.52 -9.55
C VAL A 342 -7.02 -11.65 -10.52
N THR A 343 -6.57 -12.80 -10.00
CA THR A 343 -6.22 -13.96 -10.84
C THR A 343 -7.42 -14.52 -11.60
N ARG A 344 -8.62 -14.53 -11.00
CA ARG A 344 -9.87 -14.91 -11.68
C ARG A 344 -10.14 -13.98 -12.87
N GLN A 345 -10.05 -12.67 -12.64
CA GLN A 345 -10.24 -11.67 -13.70
C GLN A 345 -9.23 -11.86 -14.83
N SER A 346 -7.93 -12.02 -14.50
CA SER A 346 -6.89 -12.28 -15.48
C SER A 346 -7.12 -13.54 -16.30
N ILE A 347 -7.59 -14.62 -15.67
CA ILE A 347 -7.92 -15.88 -16.35
C ILE A 347 -9.07 -15.67 -17.33
N LEU A 348 -10.14 -14.99 -16.93
CA LEU A 348 -11.30 -14.73 -17.79
C LEU A 348 -10.92 -13.89 -19.02
N GLU A 349 -10.10 -12.85 -18.84
CA GLU A 349 -9.61 -12.03 -19.94
C GLU A 349 -8.77 -12.83 -20.93
N ILE A 350 -7.75 -13.55 -20.45
CA ILE A 350 -6.88 -14.37 -21.30
C ILE A 350 -7.68 -15.51 -21.97
N ALA A 351 -8.58 -16.16 -21.25
CA ALA A 351 -9.40 -17.24 -21.80
C ALA A 351 -10.27 -16.77 -22.96
N ARG A 352 -10.88 -15.58 -22.85
CA ARG A 352 -11.67 -14.97 -23.93
C ARG A 352 -10.79 -14.63 -25.15
N GLU A 353 -9.57 -14.14 -24.92
CA GLU A 353 -8.61 -13.84 -25.99
C GLU A 353 -8.08 -15.09 -26.70
N MET A 354 -7.84 -16.18 -25.96
CA MET A 354 -7.38 -17.45 -26.53
C MET A 354 -8.37 -18.04 -27.54
N GLY A 355 -9.68 -17.87 -27.30
CA GLY A 355 -10.74 -18.41 -28.13
C GLY A 355 -10.78 -19.94 -28.18
N GLY A 356 -11.76 -20.48 -28.92
CA GLY A 356 -11.95 -21.92 -29.12
C GLY A 356 -12.80 -22.63 -28.06
N PHE A 357 -13.28 -21.90 -27.05
CA PHE A 357 -14.26 -22.37 -26.07
C PHE A 357 -15.05 -21.19 -25.50
N LYS A 358 -16.24 -21.45 -24.97
CA LYS A 358 -17.10 -20.48 -24.30
C LYS A 358 -16.54 -20.11 -22.93
N VAL A 359 -16.64 -18.85 -22.52
CA VAL A 359 -16.22 -18.39 -21.19
C VAL A 359 -17.44 -17.84 -20.47
N THR A 360 -17.87 -18.52 -19.41
CA THR A 360 -19.14 -18.25 -18.74
C THR A 360 -18.93 -17.91 -17.27
N GLU A 361 -19.51 -16.79 -16.85
CA GLU A 361 -19.66 -16.42 -15.44
C GLU A 361 -21.13 -16.64 -15.07
N ARG A 362 -21.44 -17.77 -14.41
CA ARG A 362 -22.79 -18.08 -13.94
C ARG A 362 -22.73 -18.97 -12.73
N ASP A 363 -23.77 -18.92 -11.91
CA ASP A 363 -23.91 -19.89 -10.82
C ASP A 363 -24.25 -21.27 -11.41
N PHE A 364 -23.66 -22.30 -10.80
CA PHE A 364 -23.88 -23.70 -11.15
C PHE A 364 -23.84 -24.56 -9.89
N THR A 365 -24.60 -25.65 -9.91
CA THR A 365 -24.81 -26.49 -8.74
C THR A 365 -23.88 -27.70 -8.70
N MET A 366 -23.70 -28.28 -7.52
CA MET A 366 -23.06 -29.59 -7.39
C MET A 366 -23.78 -30.68 -8.19
N ASN A 367 -25.09 -30.59 -8.40
CA ASN A 367 -25.81 -31.56 -9.21
C ASN A 367 -25.44 -31.48 -10.70
N GLU A 368 -25.30 -30.28 -11.26
CA GLU A 368 -24.78 -30.08 -12.62
C GLU A 368 -23.37 -30.63 -12.75
N LEU A 369 -22.49 -30.33 -11.79
CA LEU A 369 -21.11 -30.81 -11.80
C LEU A 369 -21.04 -32.34 -11.70
N ARG A 370 -21.79 -32.94 -10.78
CA ARG A 370 -21.89 -34.40 -10.60
C ARG A 370 -22.37 -35.09 -11.87
N LYS A 371 -23.40 -34.55 -12.52
CA LYS A 371 -23.92 -35.05 -13.79
C LYS A 371 -22.83 -35.00 -14.87
N ALA A 372 -22.13 -33.87 -14.99
CA ALA A 372 -21.05 -33.69 -15.96
C ALA A 372 -19.87 -34.65 -15.73
N VAL A 373 -19.50 -34.92 -14.48
CA VAL A 373 -18.47 -35.92 -14.15
C VAL A 373 -18.91 -37.32 -14.57
N LYS A 374 -20.14 -37.73 -14.22
CA LYS A 374 -20.69 -39.06 -14.58
C LYS A 374 -20.81 -39.27 -16.09
N GLU A 375 -21.07 -38.18 -16.83
CA GLU A 375 -21.16 -38.18 -18.29
C GLU A 375 -19.80 -37.99 -18.98
N ASN A 376 -18.69 -37.98 -18.23
CA ASN A 376 -17.32 -37.73 -18.74
C ASN A 376 -17.19 -36.42 -19.55
N ARG A 377 -17.96 -35.40 -19.16
CA ARG A 377 -17.93 -34.06 -19.78
C ARG A 377 -16.93 -33.11 -19.14
N VAL A 378 -16.47 -33.39 -17.92
CA VAL A 378 -15.47 -32.54 -17.22
C VAL A 378 -14.07 -32.88 -17.70
N TYR A 379 -13.34 -31.88 -18.16
CA TYR A 379 -11.97 -32.00 -18.65
C TYR A 379 -10.94 -31.59 -17.60
N GLU A 380 -11.14 -30.44 -16.94
CA GLU A 380 -10.25 -29.93 -15.90
C GLU A 380 -11.05 -29.20 -14.82
N MET A 381 -10.55 -29.23 -13.60
CA MET A 381 -10.99 -28.33 -12.54
C MET A 381 -9.78 -27.75 -11.84
N PHE A 382 -9.86 -26.48 -11.44
CA PHE A 382 -8.76 -25.83 -10.75
C PHE A 382 -9.21 -24.65 -9.90
N GLY A 383 -8.47 -24.42 -8.81
CA GLY A 383 -8.54 -23.17 -8.05
C GLY A 383 -7.66 -22.10 -8.68
N ALA A 384 -8.02 -20.83 -8.55
CA ALA A 384 -7.23 -19.69 -9.00
C ALA A 384 -7.04 -18.65 -7.88
N GLY A 385 -5.80 -18.18 -7.69
CA GLY A 385 -5.49 -17.16 -6.70
C GLY A 385 -4.01 -16.78 -6.65
N THR A 386 -3.69 -15.63 -6.05
CA THR A 386 -2.34 -15.03 -6.09
C THR A 386 -1.22 -15.95 -5.62
N ALA A 387 -1.47 -16.78 -4.59
CA ALA A 387 -0.44 -17.66 -4.04
C ALA A 387 0.00 -18.75 -5.04
N VAL A 388 -0.89 -19.14 -5.96
CA VAL A 388 -0.70 -20.32 -6.79
C VAL A 388 -0.82 -20.09 -8.28
N VAL A 389 -1.40 -18.95 -8.69
CA VAL A 389 -1.93 -18.69 -10.03
C VAL A 389 -3.05 -19.68 -10.38
N VAL A 390 -2.74 -20.96 -10.58
CA VAL A 390 -3.72 -22.05 -10.73
C VAL A 390 -3.33 -23.27 -9.89
N SER A 391 -4.32 -23.96 -9.32
CA SER A 391 -4.12 -25.20 -8.53
C SER A 391 -5.03 -26.31 -9.08
N PRO A 392 -4.48 -27.36 -9.70
CA PRO A 392 -5.29 -28.43 -10.29
C PRO A 392 -6.09 -29.19 -9.24
N VAL A 393 -7.30 -29.62 -9.57
CA VAL A 393 -8.18 -30.43 -8.71
C VAL A 393 -8.41 -31.78 -9.37
N ASN A 394 -8.05 -32.88 -8.68
CA ASN A 394 -8.25 -34.23 -9.20
C ASN A 394 -9.45 -34.97 -8.57
N MET A 395 -9.94 -34.48 -7.43
CA MET A 395 -11.00 -35.17 -6.71
C MET A 395 -11.83 -34.19 -5.87
N ILE A 396 -13.15 -34.38 -5.88
CA ILE A 396 -14.07 -33.78 -4.91
C ILE A 396 -14.73 -34.90 -4.10
N LEU A 397 -14.58 -34.85 -2.77
CA LEU A 397 -15.31 -35.68 -1.84
C LEU A 397 -16.56 -34.92 -1.44
N TYR A 398 -17.69 -35.30 -2.03
CA TYR A 398 -18.98 -34.70 -1.75
C TYR A 398 -19.66 -35.46 -0.60
N ASP A 399 -19.81 -34.80 0.53
CA ASP A 399 -20.37 -35.39 1.76
C ASP A 399 -21.67 -34.68 2.12
N VAL A 400 -22.78 -35.40 2.01
CA VAL A 400 -24.11 -34.94 2.43
C VAL A 400 -24.59 -35.82 3.56
N ASP A 401 -24.66 -35.27 4.77
CA ASP A 401 -25.12 -35.95 5.97
C ASP A 401 -24.40 -37.29 6.24
N GLY A 402 -23.09 -37.34 5.98
CA GLY A 402 -22.25 -38.52 6.16
C GLY A 402 -22.25 -39.50 4.98
N LYS A 403 -22.98 -39.20 3.90
CA LYS A 403 -22.95 -39.97 2.66
C LYS A 403 -21.91 -39.38 1.73
N GLU A 404 -20.79 -40.10 1.60
CA GLU A 404 -19.65 -39.68 0.80
C GLU A 404 -19.73 -40.21 -0.64
N GLU A 405 -19.58 -39.31 -1.61
CA GLU A 405 -19.41 -39.60 -3.03
C GLU A 405 -18.10 -39.00 -3.52
N LYS A 406 -17.23 -39.82 -4.11
CA LYS A 406 -15.98 -39.36 -4.74
C LYS A 406 -16.21 -39.04 -6.20
N LEU A 407 -15.92 -37.80 -6.59
CA LEU A 407 -15.92 -37.34 -7.97
C LEU A 407 -14.47 -37.21 -8.43
N GLU A 408 -13.99 -38.20 -9.18
CA GLU A 408 -12.64 -38.21 -9.72
C GLU A 408 -12.59 -37.57 -11.10
N ILE A 409 -11.50 -36.86 -11.37
CA ILE A 409 -11.34 -35.99 -12.54
C ILE A 409 -10.10 -36.44 -13.30
N PRO A 410 -10.19 -36.66 -14.62
CA PRO A 410 -9.05 -37.08 -15.39
C PRO A 410 -7.96 -36.00 -15.36
N GLN A 411 -6.71 -36.42 -15.30
CA GLN A 411 -5.60 -35.53 -15.58
C GLN A 411 -5.37 -35.48 -17.08
N LEU A 412 -5.40 -34.28 -17.66
CA LEU A 412 -5.04 -34.07 -19.05
C LEU A 412 -3.52 -33.96 -19.22
N ASP A 413 -3.04 -34.40 -20.38
CA ASP A 413 -1.69 -34.08 -20.85
C ASP A 413 -1.50 -32.57 -20.88
N ALA A 414 -0.30 -32.12 -20.50
CA ALA A 414 0.09 -30.70 -20.50
C ALA A 414 -0.25 -29.98 -21.83
N ALA A 415 -0.07 -30.67 -22.96
CA ALA A 415 -0.32 -30.13 -24.30
C ALA A 415 -1.81 -29.81 -24.58
N LYS A 416 -2.74 -30.48 -23.89
CA LYS A 416 -4.19 -30.30 -24.06
C LYS A 416 -4.79 -29.43 -22.96
N SER A 417 -4.01 -29.07 -21.94
CA SER A 417 -4.49 -28.38 -20.76
C SER A 417 -4.79 -26.90 -21.02
N VAL A 418 -6.01 -26.46 -20.69
CA VAL A 418 -6.35 -25.02 -20.70
C VAL A 418 -5.72 -24.35 -19.49
N MET A 419 -5.81 -24.99 -18.32
CA MET A 419 -5.22 -24.53 -17.08
C MET A 419 -3.71 -24.24 -17.20
N GLN A 420 -2.92 -25.15 -17.80
CA GLN A 420 -1.47 -24.91 -17.94
C GLN A 420 -1.14 -23.80 -18.94
N ARG A 421 -1.94 -23.65 -20.01
CA ARG A 421 -1.79 -22.51 -20.95
C ARG A 421 -2.07 -21.18 -20.26
N LEU A 422 -3.12 -21.11 -19.43
CA LEU A 422 -3.44 -19.93 -18.61
C LEU A 422 -2.33 -19.62 -17.60
N PHE A 423 -1.83 -20.62 -16.89
CA PHE A 423 -0.70 -20.46 -15.97
C PHE A 423 0.52 -19.88 -16.68
N LYS A 424 0.88 -20.46 -17.83
CA LYS A 424 2.02 -20.00 -18.62
C LYS A 424 1.84 -18.55 -19.07
N ALA A 425 0.68 -18.19 -19.61
CA ALA A 425 0.40 -16.83 -20.06
C ALA A 425 0.52 -15.80 -18.92
N ILE A 426 -0.06 -16.08 -17.76
CA ILE A 426 -0.01 -15.18 -16.60
C ILE A 426 1.42 -15.07 -16.06
N THR A 427 2.12 -16.19 -15.90
CA THR A 427 3.49 -16.19 -15.38
C THR A 427 4.48 -15.58 -16.38
N ASP A 428 4.26 -15.70 -17.68
CA ASP A 428 5.09 -15.00 -18.67
C ASP A 428 4.95 -13.48 -18.54
N ILE A 429 3.75 -12.97 -18.25
CA ILE A 429 3.54 -11.55 -17.95
C ILE A 429 4.22 -11.15 -16.64
N GLN A 430 3.99 -11.90 -15.55
CA GLN A 430 4.55 -11.60 -14.22
C GLN A 430 6.08 -11.53 -14.20
N TYR A 431 6.76 -12.34 -15.01
CA TYR A 431 8.22 -12.40 -15.10
C TYR A 431 8.78 -11.58 -16.28
N GLY A 432 7.96 -10.75 -16.94
CA GLY A 432 8.40 -9.89 -18.04
C GLY A 432 8.80 -10.61 -19.33
N ARG A 433 8.43 -11.89 -19.51
CA ARG A 433 8.62 -12.65 -20.76
C ARG A 433 7.56 -12.32 -21.82
N ALA A 434 6.43 -11.78 -21.38
CA ALA A 434 5.39 -11.20 -22.22
C ALA A 434 4.97 -9.85 -21.63
N SER A 435 4.49 -8.92 -22.46
CA SER A 435 4.02 -7.62 -22.01
C SER A 435 2.50 -7.53 -22.11
N ARG A 436 1.88 -6.98 -21.07
CA ARG A 436 0.47 -6.58 -21.07
C ARG A 436 0.33 -5.24 -20.35
N PRO A 437 0.11 -4.14 -21.08
CA PRO A 437 0.03 -2.81 -20.49
C PRO A 437 -0.98 -2.74 -19.33
N GLY A 438 -0.58 -2.12 -18.23
CA GLY A 438 -1.42 -1.95 -17.04
C GLY A 438 -1.49 -3.16 -16.09
N TRP A 439 -0.92 -4.31 -16.44
CA TRP A 439 -0.91 -5.50 -15.57
C TRP A 439 0.34 -5.60 -14.70
N THR A 440 1.45 -5.04 -15.16
CA THR A 440 2.73 -5.02 -14.45
C THR A 440 3.22 -3.59 -14.30
N VAL A 441 3.81 -3.29 -13.15
CA VAL A 441 4.49 -2.02 -12.88
C VAL A 441 5.93 -2.33 -12.51
N GLU A 442 6.87 -1.65 -13.16
CA GLU A 442 8.27 -1.72 -12.80
C GLU A 442 8.48 -0.96 -11.49
N ILE A 443 8.98 -1.67 -10.47
CA ILE A 443 9.21 -1.12 -9.14
C ILE A 443 10.63 -0.60 -9.04
#